data_AF-A0A1I0MR66-F1
#
_entry.id   AF-A0A1I0MR66-F1
#
_cell.length_a   1.000
_cell.length_b   1.000
_cell.length_c   1.000
_cell.angle_alpha   90.00
_cell.angle_beta   90.00
_cell.angle_gamma   90.00
#
_symmetry.space_group_name_H-M   'P 1'
#
loop_
_entity.id
_entity.type
_entity.pdbx_description
1 polymer ?
#
loop_
_entity_poly.entity_id
_entity_poly.type
_entity_poly.pdbx_seq_one_letter_code
_entity_poly.pdbx_strand_id
1 'polypeptide(L)'
;MLDKFDIVTAIGKNMDIFFADKIYGSDVEVIYIGIRCLTPVFESAFPKKKPKYDLKGKVYHVNNDDGPIKSPDKALSYSLTLDYSKYKEITDIRSIFPQDVLDSLDIIGTIKQIKDFDLVKFKSDFETFFKSVGWI
;
A
#
# COMPACT_ATOMS: atom_id res chain seq x y z
N MET A 1 21.01 11.93 8.89
CA MET A 1 20.99 11.03 7.71
C MET A 1 19.53 10.93 7.33
N LEU A 2 19.10 11.53 6.21
CA LEU A 2 17.73 11.31 5.74
C LEU A 2 17.59 9.82 5.44
N ASP A 3 16.54 9.19 5.94
CA ASP A 3 16.23 7.83 5.56
C ASP A 3 15.84 7.87 4.09
N LYS A 4 16.44 7.03 3.24
CA LYS A 4 16.07 6.96 1.81
C LYS A 4 14.61 6.54 1.63
N PHE A 5 13.95 6.03 2.68
CA PHE A 5 12.52 5.78 2.72
C PHE A 5 11.68 6.98 3.15
N ASP A 6 12.26 8.10 3.61
CA ASP A 6 11.52 9.36 3.87
C ASP A 6 10.79 9.84 2.61
N ILE A 7 11.38 9.56 1.44
CA ILE A 7 10.77 9.88 0.15
C ILE A 7 9.47 9.11 -0.10
N VAL A 8 9.32 7.93 0.51
CA VAL A 8 8.10 7.13 0.41
C VAL A 8 6.99 7.73 1.27
N THR A 9 7.31 8.23 2.46
CA THR A 9 6.36 8.97 3.27
C THR A 9 5.95 10.27 2.59
N ALA A 10 6.89 10.97 1.94
CA ALA A 10 6.59 12.20 1.20
C ALA A 10 5.66 11.95 0.00
N ILE A 11 5.92 10.90 -0.80
CA ILE A 11 5.09 10.59 -1.96
C ILE A 11 3.72 10.04 -1.58
N GLY A 12 3.58 9.37 -0.42
CA GLY A 12 2.30 8.87 0.08
C GLY A 12 1.25 9.98 0.20
N LYS A 13 1.64 11.19 0.63
CA LYS A 13 0.72 12.34 0.69
C LYS A 13 0.23 12.78 -0.70
N ASN A 14 1.10 12.70 -1.70
CA ASN A 14 0.72 13.01 -3.08
C ASN A 14 -0.19 11.91 -3.67
N MET A 15 0.00 10.65 -3.27
CA MET A 15 -0.90 9.57 -3.63
C MET A 15 -2.30 9.81 -3.06
N ASP A 16 -2.40 10.16 -1.77
CA ASP A 16 -3.69 10.43 -1.14
C ASP A 16 -4.50 11.47 -1.93
N ILE A 17 -3.84 12.53 -2.39
CA ILE A 17 -4.47 13.57 -3.22
C ILE A 17 -4.84 13.03 -4.62
N PHE A 18 -3.92 12.33 -5.28
CA PHE A 18 -4.12 11.84 -6.66
C PHE A 18 -5.23 10.78 -6.76
N PHE A 19 -5.46 9.99 -5.72
CA PHE A 19 -6.45 8.92 -5.70
C PHE A 19 -7.77 9.30 -5.01
N ALA A 20 -7.86 10.49 -4.39
CA ALA A 20 -9.00 10.88 -3.53
C ALA A 20 -10.38 10.80 -4.19
N ASP A 21 -10.47 11.10 -5.49
CA ASP A 21 -11.72 11.15 -6.26
C ASP A 21 -11.89 9.96 -7.22
N LYS A 22 -10.96 9.01 -7.19
CA LYS A 22 -10.94 7.90 -8.14
C LYS A 22 -11.75 6.73 -7.63
N ILE A 23 -12.64 6.24 -8.50
CA ILE A 23 -13.49 5.08 -8.23
C ILE A 23 -13.08 3.94 -9.16
N TYR A 24 -12.85 2.78 -8.54
CA TYR A 24 -12.41 1.55 -9.20
C TYR A 24 -13.45 0.43 -9.11
N GLY A 25 -14.59 0.65 -8.47
CA GLY A 25 -15.60 -0.38 -8.23
C GLY A 25 -16.19 -0.20 -6.84
N SER A 26 -17.17 -1.03 -6.51
CA SER A 26 -17.91 -0.91 -5.25
C SER A 26 -17.41 -1.82 -4.13
N ASP A 27 -16.52 -2.78 -4.40
CA ASP A 27 -16.09 -3.78 -3.41
C ASP A 27 -14.88 -3.36 -2.57
N VAL A 28 -14.19 -2.28 -2.92
CA VAL A 28 -13.02 -1.79 -2.15
C VAL A 28 -13.15 -0.30 -1.92
N GLU A 29 -13.15 0.09 -0.65
CA GLU A 29 -13.21 1.51 -0.26
C GLU A 29 -11.81 2.07 0.02
N VAL A 30 -10.97 1.28 0.70
CA VAL A 30 -9.61 1.69 1.07
C VAL A 30 -8.64 0.52 0.90
N ILE A 31 -7.45 0.83 0.39
CA ILE A 31 -6.32 -0.11 0.29
C ILE A 31 -5.16 0.41 1.14
N TYR A 32 -4.75 -0.38 2.13
CA TYR A 32 -3.56 -0.14 2.94
C TYR A 32 -2.41 -1.01 2.46
N ILE A 33 -1.38 -0.38 1.89
CA ILE A 33 -0.16 -1.06 1.45
C ILE A 33 0.94 -0.80 2.48
N GLY A 34 1.21 -1.80 3.33
CA GLY A 34 2.30 -1.73 4.30
C GLY A 34 3.64 -2.07 3.66
N ILE A 35 4.62 -1.17 3.73
CA ILE A 35 5.94 -1.41 3.14
C ILE A 35 6.85 -2.07 4.17
N ARG A 36 7.55 -3.13 3.75
CA ARG A 36 8.47 -3.88 4.60
C ARG A 36 9.78 -4.10 3.86
N CYS A 37 10.89 -3.70 4.47
CA CYS A 37 12.24 -3.96 3.98
C CYS A 37 13.07 -4.42 5.18
N LEU A 38 13.11 -5.72 5.44
CA LEU A 38 13.76 -6.30 6.62
C LEU A 38 15.02 -7.05 6.24
N THR A 39 16.04 -6.99 7.10
CA THR A 39 17.19 -7.89 6.97
C THR A 39 16.72 -9.35 7.10
N PRO A 40 17.41 -10.32 6.46
CA PRO A 40 17.06 -11.74 6.58
C PRO A 40 16.99 -12.23 8.04
N VAL A 41 17.80 -11.65 8.92
CA VAL A 41 17.82 -11.98 10.36
C VAL A 41 16.50 -11.61 11.04
N PHE A 42 15.85 -10.52 10.63
CA PHE A 42 14.57 -10.08 11.19
C PHE A 42 13.35 -10.65 10.46
N GLU A 43 13.49 -11.20 9.24
CA GLU A 43 12.35 -11.77 8.51
C GLU A 43 11.66 -12.91 9.27
N SER A 44 12.42 -13.74 9.98
CA SER A 44 11.89 -14.87 10.76
C SER A 44 11.05 -14.41 11.97
N ALA A 45 11.42 -13.30 12.60
CA ALA A 45 10.69 -12.72 13.73
C ALA A 45 9.41 -11.99 13.31
N PHE A 46 9.31 -11.60 12.04
CA PHE A 46 8.17 -10.88 11.51
C PHE A 46 7.66 -11.56 10.22
N PRO A 47 6.93 -12.68 10.35
CA PRO A 47 6.46 -13.43 9.19
C PRO A 47 5.56 -12.57 8.30
N LYS A 48 5.62 -12.82 6.98
CA LYS A 48 4.76 -12.17 6.00
C LYS A 48 3.29 -12.39 6.38
N LYS A 49 2.58 -11.29 6.60
CA LYS A 49 1.13 -11.34 6.84
C LYS A 49 0.42 -11.58 5.52
N LYS A 50 -0.59 -12.46 5.54
CA LYS A 50 -1.48 -12.64 4.40
C LYS A 50 -2.29 -11.35 4.18
N PRO A 51 -2.67 -11.04 2.93
CA PRO A 51 -3.65 -10.00 2.66
C PRO A 51 -4.91 -10.22 3.48
N LYS A 52 -5.47 -9.13 3.97
CA LYS A 52 -6.66 -9.13 4.80
C LYS A 52 -7.66 -8.15 4.22
N TYR A 53 -8.85 -8.65 3.92
CA TYR A 53 -9.97 -7.87 3.46
C TYR A 53 -11.05 -7.88 4.55
N ASP A 54 -11.35 -6.71 5.09
CA ASP A 54 -12.38 -6.49 6.10
C ASP A 54 -13.63 -5.93 5.42
N LEU A 55 -14.68 -6.74 5.26
CA LEU A 55 -15.95 -6.30 4.68
C LEU A 55 -16.64 -5.24 5.56
N LYS A 56 -16.50 -5.36 6.88
CA LYS A 56 -17.04 -4.43 7.87
C LYS A 56 -15.90 -3.87 8.71
N GLY A 57 -15.88 -2.56 8.84
CA GLY A 57 -15.00 -1.80 9.69
C GLY A 57 -15.20 -2.14 11.15
N LYS A 58 -14.12 -2.00 11.92
CA LYS A 58 -14.08 -2.30 13.35
C LYS A 58 -14.23 -1.01 14.13
N VAL A 59 -14.90 -1.10 15.26
CA VAL A 59 -15.01 -0.01 16.22
C VAL A 59 -13.87 -0.15 17.23
N TYR A 60 -13.11 0.93 17.41
CA TYR A 60 -12.00 1.05 18.33
C TYR A 60 -12.38 2.07 19.40
N HIS A 61 -12.27 1.67 20.66
CA HIS A 61 -12.36 2.59 21.79
C HIS A 61 -10.94 3.05 22.11
N VAL A 62 -10.63 4.30 21.75
CA VAL A 62 -9.36 4.92 22.12
C VAL A 62 -9.55 5.53 23.51
N ASN A 63 -8.56 5.42 24.39
CA ASN A 63 -8.62 5.89 25.79
C ASN A 63 -8.59 7.43 25.94
N ASN A 64 -9.08 8.16 24.94
CA ASN A 64 -9.19 9.62 24.94
C ASN A 64 -10.69 9.96 24.79
N ASP A 65 -11.14 11.09 25.35
CA ASP A 65 -12.56 11.50 25.42
C ASP A 65 -13.27 11.70 24.05
N ASP A 66 -12.60 11.37 22.94
CA ASP A 66 -13.04 11.54 21.55
C ASP A 66 -14.05 10.46 21.07
N GLY A 67 -14.42 9.52 21.95
CA GLY A 67 -15.39 8.48 21.64
C GLY A 67 -14.86 7.36 20.70
N PRO A 68 -15.74 6.43 20.28
CA PRO A 68 -15.35 5.31 19.44
C PRO A 68 -15.02 5.73 18.00
N ILE A 69 -13.89 5.26 17.47
CA ILE A 69 -13.48 5.44 16.08
C ILE A 69 -13.81 4.17 15.29
N LYS A 70 -14.48 4.30 14.14
CA LYS A 70 -14.74 3.17 13.24
C LYS A 70 -13.73 3.18 12.09
N SER A 71 -13.08 2.05 11.80
CA SER A 71 -12.31 1.91 10.56
C SER A 71 -13.24 1.86 9.34
N PRO A 72 -12.72 2.11 8.12
CA PRO A 72 -13.49 1.94 6.89
C PRO A 72 -14.06 0.54 6.75
N ASP A 73 -15.22 0.44 6.10
CA ASP A 73 -15.73 -0.82 5.58
C ASP A 73 -14.94 -1.20 4.31
N LYS A 74 -15.08 -2.44 3.81
CA LYS A 74 -14.46 -2.89 2.54
C LYS A 74 -12.96 -2.55 2.41
N ALA A 75 -12.22 -2.68 3.50
CA ALA A 75 -10.82 -2.31 3.57
C ALA A 75 -9.91 -3.50 3.23
N LEU A 76 -9.06 -3.34 2.22
CA LEU A 76 -7.99 -4.28 1.90
C LEU A 76 -6.68 -3.82 2.56
N SER A 77 -5.97 -4.72 3.20
CA SER A 77 -4.65 -4.46 3.76
C SER A 77 -3.69 -5.59 3.38
N TYR A 78 -2.50 -5.24 2.91
CA TYR A 78 -1.45 -6.21 2.62
C TYR A 78 -0.07 -5.58 2.79
N SER A 79 0.99 -6.39 2.66
CA SER A 79 2.36 -5.91 2.76
C SER A 79 3.14 -6.07 1.46
N LEU A 80 3.70 -4.98 0.96
CA LEU A 80 4.75 -4.98 -0.05
C LEU A 80 6.07 -5.29 0.65
N THR A 81 6.65 -6.47 0.37
CA THR A 81 7.98 -6.84 0.88
C THR A 81 9.04 -6.53 -0.17
N LEU A 82 9.90 -5.58 0.13
CA LEU A 82 11.03 -5.18 -0.70
C LEU A 82 12.23 -6.11 -0.46
N ASP A 83 13.00 -6.38 -1.51
CA ASP A 83 14.26 -7.13 -1.39
C ASP A 83 15.31 -6.29 -0.66
N TYR A 84 15.60 -6.64 0.58
CA TYR A 84 16.57 -5.91 1.39
C TYR A 84 17.96 -5.83 0.75
N SER A 85 18.43 -6.87 0.08
CA SER A 85 19.76 -6.88 -0.55
C SER A 85 19.81 -5.87 -1.70
N LYS A 86 18.77 -5.84 -2.54
CA LYS A 86 18.59 -4.85 -3.62
C LYS A 86 18.52 -3.43 -3.06
N TYR A 87 17.66 -3.22 -2.07
CA TYR A 87 17.41 -1.89 -1.51
C TYR A 87 18.53 -1.38 -0.63
N LYS A 88 19.35 -2.24 -0.02
CA LYS A 88 20.50 -1.84 0.80
C LYS A 88 21.53 -1.06 -0.03
N GLU A 89 21.83 -1.54 -1.24
CA GLU A 89 22.88 -0.99 -2.11
C GLU A 89 22.43 0.23 -2.92
N ILE A 90 21.12 0.43 -3.07
CA ILE A 90 20.56 1.55 -3.84
C ILE A 90 20.44 2.80 -2.97
N THR A 91 20.94 3.91 -3.48
CA THR A 91 20.82 5.23 -2.84
C THR A 91 19.49 5.89 -3.18
N ASP A 92 19.06 5.76 -4.43
CA ASP A 92 17.81 6.34 -4.95
C ASP A 92 16.82 5.26 -5.38
N ILE A 93 15.83 5.03 -4.51
CA ILE A 93 14.83 3.98 -4.70
C ILE A 93 13.82 4.29 -5.81
N ARG A 94 13.75 5.53 -6.31
CA ARG A 94 12.77 5.96 -7.31
C ARG A 94 12.85 5.16 -8.61
N SER A 95 14.03 4.65 -8.91
CA SER A 95 14.31 3.82 -10.10
C SER A 95 13.71 2.41 -10.05
N ILE A 96 13.37 1.90 -8.86
CA ILE A 96 12.94 0.51 -8.69
C ILE A 96 11.61 0.36 -7.92
N PHE A 97 11.33 1.29 -7.02
CA PHE A 97 10.17 1.24 -6.14
C PHE A 97 8.83 1.28 -6.90
N PRO A 98 8.65 2.08 -7.95
CA PRO A 98 7.42 2.07 -8.74
C PRO A 98 7.06 0.69 -9.28
N GLN A 99 8.03 -0.05 -9.83
CA GLN A 99 7.79 -1.38 -10.35
C GLN A 99 7.43 -2.36 -9.24
N ASP A 100 8.17 -2.33 -8.12
CA ASP A 100 7.87 -3.19 -6.96
C ASP A 100 6.46 -2.92 -6.39
N VAL A 101 5.98 -1.66 -6.45
CA VAL A 101 4.59 -1.32 -6.10
C VAL A 101 3.59 -1.89 -7.11
N LEU A 102 3.80 -1.65 -8.42
CA LEU A 102 2.90 -2.10 -9.50
C LEU A 102 2.74 -3.63 -9.50
N ASP A 103 3.85 -4.35 -9.34
CA ASP A 103 3.85 -5.81 -9.26
C ASP A 103 3.08 -6.29 -8.01
N SER A 104 3.16 -5.55 -6.90
CA SER A 104 2.44 -5.90 -5.68
C SER A 104 0.91 -5.83 -5.83
N LEU A 105 0.40 -5.02 -6.77
CA LEU A 105 -1.04 -4.79 -6.94
C LEU A 105 -1.77 -6.06 -7.44
N ASP A 106 -1.07 -7.01 -8.04
CA ASP A 106 -1.67 -8.30 -8.47
C ASP A 106 -2.30 -9.09 -7.33
N ILE A 107 -1.85 -8.83 -6.11
CA ILE A 107 -2.41 -9.48 -4.91
C ILE A 107 -3.90 -9.19 -4.74
N ILE A 108 -4.40 -8.06 -5.23
CA ILE A 108 -5.82 -7.67 -5.18
C ILE A 108 -6.66 -8.70 -5.94
N GLY A 109 -6.20 -9.14 -7.11
CA GLY A 109 -6.87 -10.15 -7.93
C GLY A 109 -6.91 -11.55 -7.29
N THR A 110 -6.14 -11.79 -6.22
CA THR A 110 -6.15 -13.07 -5.49
C THR A 110 -7.24 -13.13 -4.41
N ILE A 111 -7.88 -12.00 -4.09
CA ILE A 111 -8.87 -11.90 -3.01
C ILE A 111 -10.26 -12.21 -3.54
N LYS A 112 -10.72 -13.45 -3.33
CA LYS A 112 -11.99 -13.98 -3.87
C LYS A 112 -13.24 -13.16 -3.50
N GLN A 113 -13.18 -12.42 -2.39
CA GLN A 113 -14.29 -11.60 -1.91
C GLN A 113 -14.46 -10.30 -2.71
N ILE A 114 -13.40 -9.82 -3.38
CA ILE A 114 -13.42 -8.62 -4.21
C ILE A 114 -13.80 -9.06 -5.62
N LYS A 115 -15.01 -8.69 -6.07
CA LYS A 115 -15.55 -9.07 -7.38
C LYS A 115 -15.70 -7.86 -8.30
N ASP A 116 -16.06 -6.72 -7.74
CA ASP A 116 -16.23 -5.45 -8.42
C ASP A 116 -15.08 -4.50 -8.09
N PHE A 117 -13.96 -4.69 -8.80
CA PHE A 117 -12.79 -3.82 -8.75
C PHE A 117 -12.01 -3.87 -10.08
N ASP A 118 -11.90 -2.73 -10.74
CA ASP A 118 -11.16 -2.50 -11.98
C ASP A 118 -9.66 -2.40 -11.69
N LEU A 119 -9.05 -3.56 -11.47
CA LEU A 119 -7.62 -3.69 -11.20
C LEU A 119 -6.76 -3.14 -12.36
N VAL A 120 -7.24 -3.25 -13.60
CA VAL A 120 -6.52 -2.78 -14.79
C VAL A 120 -6.40 -1.26 -14.75
N LYS A 121 -7.53 -0.56 -14.54
CA LYS A 121 -7.54 0.89 -14.39
C LYS A 121 -6.75 1.33 -13.16
N PHE A 122 -6.89 0.64 -12.03
CA PHE A 122 -6.15 0.94 -10.81
C PHE A 122 -4.62 0.89 -11.03
N LYS A 123 -4.12 -0.16 -11.68
CA LYS A 123 -2.71 -0.27 -12.07
C LYS A 123 -2.28 0.84 -13.02
N SER A 124 -3.09 1.13 -14.03
CA SER A 124 -2.81 2.21 -14.99
C SER A 124 -2.74 3.60 -14.32
N ASP A 125 -3.58 3.84 -13.31
CA ASP A 125 -3.53 5.07 -12.53
C ASP A 125 -2.29 5.15 -11.63
N PHE A 126 -1.82 4.03 -11.06
CA PHE A 126 -0.52 3.99 -10.37
C PHE A 126 0.65 4.31 -11.31
N GLU A 127 0.66 3.75 -12.53
CA GLU A 127 1.67 4.11 -13.52
C GLU A 127 1.61 5.60 -13.87
N THR A 128 0.41 6.13 -14.08
CA THR A 128 0.19 7.55 -14.38
C THR A 128 0.66 8.43 -13.23
N PHE A 129 0.39 8.03 -12.00
CA PHE A 129 0.87 8.71 -10.80
C PHE A 129 2.41 8.78 -10.79
N PHE A 130 3.09 7.65 -10.95
CA PHE A 130 4.56 7.62 -10.96
C PHE A 130 5.17 8.42 -12.12
N LYS A 131 4.53 8.43 -13.29
CA LYS A 131 4.92 9.33 -14.41
C LYS A 131 4.76 10.80 -14.03
N SER A 132 3.65 11.16 -13.38
CA SER A 132 3.35 12.55 -13.01
C SER A 132 4.35 13.13 -12.01
N VAL A 133 4.96 12.28 -11.17
CA VAL A 133 5.99 12.68 -10.20
C VAL A 133 7.43 12.44 -10.69
N GLY A 134 7.60 11.96 -11.93
CA GLY A 134 8.90 11.71 -12.56
C GLY A 134 9.67 10.52 -11.99
N TRP A 135 8.98 9.47 -11.53
CA TRP A 135 9.61 8.23 -11.03
C TRP A 135 9.61 7.12 -12.10
N ILE A 136 8.81 7.27 -13.17
CA ILE A 136 8.84 6.48 -14.41
C ILE A 136 8.72 7.44 -15.60
#